data_AF-A0A812REW3-F1
#
_entry.id   AF-A0A812REW3-F1
#
_cell.length_a   1.000
_cell.length_b   1.000
_cell.length_c   1.000
_cell.angle_alpha   90.00
_cell.angle_beta   90.00
_cell.angle_gamma   90.00
#
_symmetry.space_group_name_H-M   'P 1'
#
loop_
_entity.id
_entity.type
_entity.pdbx_description
1 polymer ?
#
loop_
_entity_poly.entity_id
_entity_poly.type
_entity_poly.pdbx_seq_one_letter_code
_entity_poly.pdbx_strand_id
1 'polypeptide(L)'
;MSAAPTDELASEIKEAFVSNWGVLAEGQANLRLLFWSPAVHLGLFRCATHLASQLRATMTMMTMLSGATVQLRVHLLTGEIQNAMRCGKELVRRWQRVAMEHAGPAEQAAVREGFETELRLLAEVKSTHIAAFGRVGE
;
A
#
# COMPACT_ATOMS: atom_id res chain seq x y z
N MET A 1 -11.93 21.59 2.48
CA MET A 1 -10.80 21.05 1.71
C MET A 1 -10.45 19.72 2.37
N SER A 2 -10.98 18.59 1.90
CA SER A 2 -10.62 17.30 2.49
C SER A 2 -9.24 16.93 1.95
N ALA A 3 -8.32 16.52 2.82
CA ALA A 3 -7.10 15.88 2.38
C ALA A 3 -7.49 14.63 1.55
N ALA A 4 -6.67 14.26 0.58
CA ALA A 4 -6.91 13.03 -0.14
C ALA A 4 -6.85 11.87 0.87
N PRO A 5 -7.72 10.85 0.79
CA PRO A 5 -7.74 9.72 1.74
C PRO A 5 -6.41 8.94 1.81
N THR A 6 -5.50 9.19 0.88
CA THR A 6 -4.11 8.70 0.88
C THR A 6 -3.24 9.35 1.96
N ASP A 7 -3.43 10.64 2.23
CA ASP A 7 -2.59 11.39 3.18
C ASP A 7 -2.95 11.04 4.63
N GLU A 8 -4.23 10.78 4.90
CA GLU A 8 -4.73 10.35 6.22
C GLU A 8 -4.19 8.97 6.59
N LEU A 9 -4.31 7.98 5.68
CA LEU A 9 -3.75 6.63 5.91
C LEU A 9 -2.24 6.66 6.18
N ALA A 10 -1.50 7.46 5.40
CA ALA A 10 -0.07 7.59 5.59
C ALA A 10 0.27 8.25 6.94
N SER A 11 -0.49 9.25 7.38
CA SER A 11 -0.31 9.90 8.69
C SER A 11 -0.59 8.93 9.82
N GLU A 12 -1.71 8.22 9.79
CA GLU A 12 -2.09 7.31 10.88
C GLU A 12 -1.11 6.14 11.02
N ILE A 13 -0.60 5.58 9.92
CA ILE A 13 0.44 4.55 9.97
C ILE A 13 1.75 5.11 10.53
N LYS A 14 2.11 6.36 10.20
CA LYS A 14 3.29 7.01 10.78
C LYS A 14 3.12 7.29 12.26
N GLU A 15 1.96 7.78 12.69
CA GLU A 15 1.64 8.03 14.10
C GLU A 15 1.69 6.73 14.91
N ALA A 16 1.10 5.65 14.38
CA ALA A 16 1.20 4.33 15.00
C ALA A 16 2.65 3.84 15.07
N PHE A 17 3.47 4.11 14.05
CA PHE A 17 4.89 3.75 14.06
C PHE A 17 5.66 4.54 15.13
N VAL A 18 5.44 5.85 15.21
CA VAL A 18 6.04 6.73 16.23
C VAL A 18 5.63 6.31 17.63
N SER A 19 4.36 5.94 17.84
CA SER A 19 3.87 5.48 19.14
C SER A 19 4.55 4.20 19.62
N ASN A 20 4.97 3.33 18.69
CA ASN A 20 5.58 2.04 19.03
C ASN A 20 7.11 2.11 19.11
N TRP A 21 7.75 2.94 18.28
CA TRP A 21 9.21 2.92 18.09
C TRP A 21 9.90 4.28 18.29
N GLY A 22 9.14 5.35 18.50
CA GLY A 22 9.62 6.71 18.74
C GLY A 22 9.90 7.53 17.47
N VAL A 23 10.02 8.85 17.65
CA VAL A 23 10.20 9.83 16.57
C VAL A 23 11.52 9.65 15.82
N LEU A 24 12.60 9.28 16.54
CA LEU A 24 13.91 9.02 15.90
C LEU A 24 13.83 7.86 14.90
N ALA A 25 13.11 6.79 15.24
CA ALA A 25 12.94 5.67 14.34
C ALA A 25 12.11 6.04 13.10
N GLU A 26 11.06 6.87 13.24
CA GLU A 26 10.29 7.36 12.10
C GLU A 26 11.16 8.18 11.14
N GLY A 27 11.98 9.09 11.68
CA GLY A 27 12.92 9.89 10.89
C GLY A 27 13.93 9.04 10.13
N GLN A 28 14.40 7.94 10.72
CA GLN A 28 15.28 6.96 10.06
C GLN A 28 14.55 6.07 9.05
N ALA A 29 13.28 5.75 9.30
CA ALA A 29 12.49 4.88 8.45
C ALA A 29 12.12 5.52 7.11
N ASN A 30 12.01 6.86 7.06
CA ASN A 30 11.60 7.60 5.86
C ASN A 30 10.36 6.97 5.22
N LEU A 31 9.32 6.79 6.03
CA LEU A 31 8.08 6.11 5.65
C LEU A 31 7.35 6.90 4.56
N ARG A 32 7.07 6.24 3.43
CA ARG A 32 6.32 6.82 2.31
C ARG A 32 5.28 5.85 1.77
N LEU A 33 4.03 6.29 1.73
CA LEU A 33 2.98 5.61 0.97
C LEU A 33 3.22 5.91 -0.51
N LEU A 34 3.46 4.88 -1.30
CA LEU A 34 3.68 4.99 -2.76
C LEU A 34 2.39 4.79 -3.55
N PHE A 35 1.45 4.03 -3.00
CA PHE A 35 0.19 3.69 -3.65
C PHE A 35 -0.83 3.30 -2.59
N TRP A 36 -2.07 3.73 -2.75
CA TRP A 36 -3.21 3.24 -1.99
C TRP A 36 -4.43 3.19 -2.90
N SER A 37 -5.07 2.03 -2.90
CA SER A 37 -6.39 1.84 -3.52
C SER A 37 -7.44 1.67 -2.43
N PRO A 38 -8.37 2.63 -2.27
CA PRO A 38 -9.50 2.45 -1.38
C PRO A 38 -10.51 1.42 -1.90
N ALA A 39 -10.55 1.15 -3.22
CA ALA A 39 -11.50 0.22 -3.82
C ALA A 39 -11.19 -1.24 -3.50
N VAL A 40 -9.90 -1.59 -3.41
CA VAL A 40 -9.44 -2.96 -3.07
C VAL A 40 -8.63 -3.03 -1.77
N HIS A 41 -8.59 -1.94 -1.01
CA HIS A 41 -7.84 -1.79 0.24
C HIS A 41 -6.38 -2.27 0.15
N LEU A 42 -5.69 -1.93 -0.94
CA LEU A 42 -4.32 -2.34 -1.21
C LEU A 42 -3.38 -1.15 -1.17
N GLY A 43 -2.32 -1.27 -0.37
CA GLY A 43 -1.29 -0.24 -0.25
C GLY A 43 0.11 -0.73 -0.58
N LEU A 44 0.97 0.20 -1.00
CA LEU A 44 2.41 0.00 -1.11
C LEU A 44 3.13 1.04 -0.26
N PHE A 45 3.94 0.58 0.70
CA PHE A 45 4.77 1.44 1.53
C PHE A 45 6.25 1.22 1.23
N ARG A 46 7.00 2.31 1.23
CA ARG A 46 8.46 2.33 1.25
C ARG A 46 8.93 2.67 2.65
N CYS A 47 9.98 1.98 3.09
CA CYS A 47 10.71 2.27 4.32
C CYS A 47 12.19 1.90 4.16
N ALA A 48 13.01 2.34 5.11
CA ALA A 48 14.39 1.88 5.24
C ALA A 48 14.44 0.39 5.61
N THR A 49 15.30 -0.38 4.94
CA THR A 49 15.37 -1.85 5.08
C THR A 49 15.53 -2.31 6.52
N HIS A 50 16.35 -1.62 7.32
CA HIS A 50 16.63 -2.00 8.71
C HIS A 50 15.44 -1.81 9.66
N LEU A 51 14.39 -1.08 9.25
CA LEU A 51 13.18 -0.83 10.04
C LEU A 51 11.95 -1.52 9.44
N ALA A 52 12.12 -2.33 8.40
CA ALA A 52 11.02 -2.98 7.70
C ALA A 52 10.25 -3.99 8.56
N SER A 53 10.96 -4.67 9.48
CA SER A 53 10.34 -5.58 10.47
C SER A 53 9.48 -4.82 11.48
N GLN A 54 9.95 -3.67 11.96
CA GLN A 54 9.21 -2.78 12.87
C GLN A 54 7.98 -2.20 12.19
N LEU A 55 8.08 -1.82 10.92
CA LEU A 55 6.91 -1.33 10.17
C LEU A 55 5.86 -2.45 10.02
N ARG A 56 6.30 -3.67 9.68
CA ARG A 56 5.41 -4.84 9.61
C ARG A 56 4.73 -5.11 10.95
N ALA A 57 5.47 -5.05 12.05
CA ALA A 57 4.92 -5.23 13.39
C ALA A 57 3.88 -4.13 13.70
N THR A 58 4.20 -2.87 13.41
CA THR A 58 3.27 -1.73 13.56
C THR A 58 1.97 -1.98 12.83
N MET A 59 2.02 -2.31 11.53
CA MET A 59 0.83 -2.60 10.73
C MET A 59 0.02 -3.76 11.33
N THR A 60 0.68 -4.77 11.88
CA THR A 60 0.00 -5.93 12.50
C THR A 60 -0.71 -5.56 13.81
N MET A 61 -0.16 -4.60 14.55
CA MET A 61 -0.73 -4.13 15.83
C MET A 61 -1.82 -3.08 15.66
N MET A 62 -1.89 -2.42 14.49
CA MET A 62 -2.95 -1.46 14.20
C MET A 62 -4.30 -2.15 14.07
N THR A 63 -5.25 -1.75 14.91
CA THR A 63 -6.63 -2.27 14.94
C THR A 63 -7.66 -1.23 14.51
N MET A 64 -7.26 0.03 14.40
CA MET A 64 -8.13 1.15 14.06
C MET A 64 -7.47 2.00 12.98
N LEU A 65 -8.28 2.48 12.03
CA LEU A 65 -7.90 3.45 11.01
C LEU A 65 -9.08 4.39 10.76
N SER A 66 -8.87 5.69 10.94
CA SER A 66 -9.88 6.74 10.76
C SER A 66 -11.19 6.45 11.52
N GLY A 67 -11.09 5.85 12.71
CA GLY A 67 -12.23 5.46 13.53
C GLY A 67 -12.92 4.13 13.15
N ALA A 68 -12.47 3.46 12.08
CA ALA A 68 -12.95 2.14 11.68
C ALA A 68 -12.01 1.03 12.15
N THR A 69 -12.57 -0.11 12.55
CA THR A 69 -11.76 -1.29 12.90
C THR A 69 -11.14 -1.89 11.64
N VAL A 70 -9.83 -2.13 11.66
CA VAL A 70 -9.08 -2.68 10.53
C VAL A 70 -8.17 -3.82 10.95
N GLN A 71 -7.82 -4.67 9.98
CA GLN A 71 -6.73 -5.62 10.10
C GLN A 71 -5.81 -5.45 8.90
N LEU A 72 -4.64 -4.85 9.11
CA LEU A 72 -3.66 -4.68 8.03
C LEU A 72 -2.84 -5.95 7.87
N ARG A 73 -2.71 -6.41 6.63
CA ARG A 73 -1.90 -7.59 6.28
C ARG A 73 -0.77 -7.20 5.34
N VAL A 74 0.46 -7.45 5.78
CA VAL A 74 1.64 -7.33 4.91
C VAL A 74 1.77 -8.60 4.05
N HIS A 75 1.59 -8.45 2.74
CA HIS A 75 1.66 -9.56 1.78
C HIS A 75 3.09 -9.87 1.33
N LEU A 76 3.94 -8.85 1.17
CA LEU A 76 5.33 -9.00 0.72
C LEU A 76 6.22 -7.92 1.34
N LEU A 77 7.43 -8.33 1.73
CA LEU A 77 8.55 -7.44 2.06
C LEU A 77 9.67 -7.67 1.06
N THR A 78 10.10 -6.62 0.38
CA THR A 78 11.12 -6.71 -0.66
C THR A 78 11.86 -5.38 -0.83
N GLY A 79 13.13 -5.45 -1.23
CA GLY A 79 13.91 -4.26 -1.62
C GLY A 79 13.66 -3.81 -3.06
N GLU A 80 12.93 -4.60 -3.86
CA GLU A 80 12.71 -4.34 -5.28
C GLU A 80 11.26 -3.95 -5.54
N ILE A 81 11.05 -2.71 -5.98
CA ILE A 81 9.71 -2.20 -6.31
C ILE A 81 9.01 -3.10 -7.35
N GLN A 82 9.73 -3.63 -8.34
CA GLN A 82 9.16 -4.50 -9.37
C GLN A 82 8.54 -5.78 -8.79
N ASN A 83 9.12 -6.34 -7.72
CA ASN A 83 8.57 -7.52 -7.06
C ASN A 83 7.32 -7.16 -6.26
N ALA A 84 7.32 -6.00 -5.58
CA ALA A 84 6.13 -5.47 -4.91
C ALA A 84 4.99 -5.23 -5.92
N MET A 85 5.30 -4.62 -7.08
CA MET A 85 4.33 -4.41 -8.16
C MET A 85 3.75 -5.72 -8.70
N ARG A 86 4.60 -6.73 -8.90
CA ARG A 86 4.20 -8.05 -9.38
C ARG A 86 3.25 -8.72 -8.40
N CYS A 87 3.62 -8.75 -7.12
CA CYS A 87 2.78 -9.28 -6.05
C CYS A 87 1.44 -8.54 -5.96
N GLY A 88 1.44 -7.21 -6.02
CA GLY A 88 0.21 -6.41 -6.05
C GLY A 88 -0.71 -6.79 -7.22
N LYS A 89 -0.17 -6.91 -8.44
CA LYS A 89 -0.96 -7.32 -9.61
C LYS A 89 -1.53 -8.73 -9.47
N GLU A 90 -0.77 -9.66 -8.90
CA GLU A 90 -1.24 -11.02 -8.62
C GLU A 90 -2.37 -11.03 -7.60
N LEU A 91 -2.27 -10.24 -6.53
CA LEU A 91 -3.33 -10.09 -5.53
C LEU A 91 -4.61 -9.51 -6.14
N VAL A 92 -4.51 -8.41 -6.89
CA VAL A 92 -5.65 -7.76 -7.53
C VAL A 92 -6.35 -8.72 -8.51
N ARG A 93 -5.60 -9.47 -9.32
CA ARG A 93 -6.17 -10.49 -10.22
C ARG A 93 -6.84 -11.65 -9.46
N ARG A 94 -6.25 -12.08 -8.34
CA ARG A 94 -6.83 -13.12 -7.50
C ARG A 94 -8.15 -12.65 -6.88
N TRP A 95 -8.18 -11.44 -6.35
CA TRP A 95 -9.39 -10.86 -5.76
C TRP A 95 -10.46 -10.58 -6.80
N GLN A 96 -10.08 -10.13 -8.00
CA GLN A 96 -11.00 -10.00 -9.13
C GLN A 96 -11.69 -11.34 -9.43
N ARG A 97 -10.92 -12.44 -9.50
CA ARG A 97 -11.49 -13.77 -9.75
C ARG A 97 -12.51 -14.15 -8.68
N VAL A 98 -12.15 -13.97 -7.40
CA VAL A 98 -13.05 -14.27 -6.28
C VAL A 98 -14.29 -13.37 -6.34
N ALA A 99 -14.15 -12.08 -6.60
CA ALA A 99 -15.29 -11.17 -6.72
C ALA A 99 -16.23 -11.56 -7.87
N MET A 100 -15.68 -11.96 -9.01
CA MET A 100 -16.44 -12.41 -10.18
C MET A 100 -17.22 -13.70 -9.91
N GLU A 101 -16.71 -14.61 -9.08
CA GLU A 101 -17.41 -15.83 -8.66
C GLU A 101 -18.65 -15.53 -7.80
N HIS A 102 -18.68 -14.39 -7.12
CA HIS A 102 -19.78 -13.97 -6.25
C HIS A 102 -20.72 -12.93 -6.90
N ALA A 103 -20.30 -12.32 -8.00
CA ALA A 103 -21.04 -11.27 -8.68
C ALA A 103 -22.14 -11.84 -9.60
N GLY A 104 -23.32 -11.19 -9.58
CA GLY A 104 -24.40 -11.52 -10.51
C GLY A 104 -24.05 -11.16 -11.96
N PRO A 105 -24.74 -11.73 -12.97
CA PRO A 105 -24.43 -11.48 -14.39
C PRO A 105 -24.42 -9.99 -14.78
N ALA A 106 -25.27 -9.17 -14.16
CA ALA A 106 -25.35 -7.73 -14.41
C ALA A 106 -24.18 -6.94 -13.78
N GLU A 107 -23.54 -7.48 -12.74
CA GLU A 107 -22.48 -6.80 -11.96
C GLU A 107 -21.08 -7.14 -12.46
N GLN A 108 -20.94 -8.28 -13.14
CA GLN A 108 -19.65 -8.78 -13.63
C GLN A 108 -18.88 -7.79 -14.52
N ALA A 109 -19.58 -7.00 -15.33
CA ALA A 109 -18.96 -5.96 -16.15
C ALA A 109 -18.34 -4.86 -15.28
N ALA A 110 -19.09 -4.37 -14.30
CA ALA A 110 -18.64 -3.32 -13.38
C ALA A 110 -17.49 -3.80 -12.49
N VAL A 111 -17.57 -5.03 -11.97
CA VAL A 111 -16.48 -5.65 -11.20
C VAL A 111 -15.23 -5.73 -12.06
N ARG A 112 -15.33 -6.19 -13.31
CA ARG A 112 -14.18 -6.28 -14.21
C ARG A 112 -13.53 -4.92 -14.43
N GLU A 113 -14.32 -3.91 -14.78
CA GLU A 113 -13.84 -2.56 -15.04
C GLU A 113 -13.16 -1.93 -13.82
N GLY A 114 -13.74 -2.10 -12.62
CA GLY A 114 -13.16 -1.60 -11.37
C GLY A 114 -11.77 -2.20 -11.13
N PHE A 115 -11.64 -3.52 -11.19
CA PHE A 115 -10.34 -4.19 -10.98
C PHE A 115 -9.31 -3.87 -12.08
N GLU A 116 -9.74 -3.69 -13.34
CA GLU A 116 -8.86 -3.26 -14.44
C GLU A 116 -8.34 -1.83 -14.23
N THR A 117 -9.18 -0.95 -13.70
CA THR A 117 -8.79 0.43 -13.33
C THR A 117 -7.72 0.40 -12.23
N GLU A 118 -7.91 -0.40 -11.18
CA GLU A 118 -6.92 -0.52 -10.11
C GLU A 118 -5.58 -1.11 -10.60
N LEU A 119 -5.62 -2.07 -11.53
CA LEU A 119 -4.40 -2.60 -12.16
C LEU A 119 -3.64 -1.53 -12.96
N ARG A 120 -4.36 -0.61 -13.62
CA ARG A 120 -3.78 0.52 -14.36
C ARG A 120 -3.13 1.51 -13.40
N LEU A 121 -3.85 1.96 -12.38
CA LEU A 121 -3.33 2.87 -11.35
C LEU A 121 -2.10 2.28 -10.66
N LEU A 122 -2.14 1.00 -10.31
CA LEU A 122 -0.98 0.31 -9.76
C LEU A 122 0.20 0.35 -10.76
N ALA A 123 -0.03 0.10 -12.06
CA ALA A 123 1.05 0.13 -13.05
C ALA A 123 1.74 1.51 -13.19
N GLU A 124 1.07 2.61 -12.86
CA GLU A 124 1.58 3.98 -12.94
C GLU A 124 2.62 4.33 -11.87
N VAL A 125 2.68 3.57 -10.77
CA VAL A 125 3.65 3.72 -9.66
C VAL A 125 5.12 3.65 -10.15
N LYS A 126 5.36 3.14 -11.37
CA LYS A 126 6.68 3.06 -12.01
C LYS A 126 7.27 4.39 -12.46
N SER A 127 6.46 5.41 -12.76
CA SER A 127 6.95 6.62 -13.45
C SER A 127 7.66 7.60 -12.52
N THR A 128 7.15 7.80 -11.30
CA THR A 128 7.53 8.92 -10.43
C THR A 128 8.57 8.58 -9.37
N HIS A 129 8.78 7.30 -9.05
CA HIS A 129 9.64 6.91 -7.93
C HIS A 129 10.97 6.25 -8.33
N ILE A 130 11.15 5.88 -9.61
CA ILE A 130 12.42 5.36 -10.13
C ILE A 130 13.43 6.51 -10.36
N ALA A 131 12.97 7.72 -10.67
CA ALA A 131 13.82 8.87 -10.95
C ALA A 131 14.68 9.35 -9.75
N ALA A 132 14.36 8.94 -8.51
CA ALA A 132 15.15 9.27 -7.33
C ALA A 132 16.34 8.31 -7.08
N PHE A 133 16.57 7.32 -7.96
CA PHE A 133 17.58 6.27 -7.77
C PHE A 133 18.80 6.38 -8.70
N GLY A 134 18.88 7.41 -9.53
CA GLY A 134 19.99 7.60 -10.49
C GLY A 134 20.74 8.91 -10.27
N ARG A 135 21.56 8.99 -9.21
CA ARG A 135 22.82 9.76 -9.08
C ARG A 135 23.14 9.99 -7.60
N VAL A 136 23.83 9.01 -7.01
CA VAL A 136 24.84 9.28 -5.98
C VAL A 136 26.04 8.44 -6.40
N GLY A 137 27.00 9.09 -7.05
CA GLY A 137 28.16 8.44 -7.63
C GLY A 137 28.80 9.27 -8.75
N GLU A 138 29.23 10.48 -8.41
CA GLU A 138 30.53 11.03 -8.84
C GLU A 138 31.17 11.66 -7.61
#